data_AF-A0A8B7KBJ2-F1
#
_entry.id   AF-A0A8B7KBJ2-F1
#
_cell.length_a   1.000
_cell.length_b   1.000
_cell.length_c   1.000
_cell.angle_alpha   90.00
_cell.angle_beta   90.00
_cell.angle_gamma   90.00
#
_symmetry.space_group_name_H-M   'P 1'
#
loop_
_entity.id
_entity.type
_entity.pdbx_description
1 polymer ?
#
loop_
_entity_poly.entity_id
_entity_poly.type
_entity_poly.pdbx_seq_one_letter_code
_entity_poly.pdbx_strand_id
1 'polypeptide(L)'
;MEADGDELSARPALATDGLRFLRVTVGSLLATYGWYIAFSCILLYVVFQKLSARLRALRQRQLDRAAAAGEPDVVVKRQEALAAARLKMQEELNAQVEKHKEKLRQLEEEKRRQKIEMWDSMQEGKSYKGNARKPQEEDSPGPSASSVVQKRKSDRKPLRGGGYNPLSGEGGGACSWRPGRRGPSAGG
;
A
#
# COMPACT_ATOMS: atom_id res chain seq x y z
N MET A 1 -77.38 -11.99 15.47
CA MET A 1 -76.21 -11.10 15.54
C MET A 1 -75.95 -10.81 17.02
N GLU A 2 -75.40 -11.76 17.76
CA GLU A 2 -75.10 -11.61 19.20
C GLU A 2 -73.88 -12.48 19.59
N ALA A 3 -72.84 -12.51 18.75
CA ALA A 3 -71.60 -13.25 19.04
C ALA A 3 -70.37 -12.32 19.22
N ASP A 4 -70.46 -11.07 18.75
CA ASP A 4 -69.28 -10.17 18.69
C ASP A 4 -69.11 -9.28 19.93
N GLY A 5 -70.07 -9.28 20.86
CA GLY A 5 -70.07 -8.44 22.07
C GLY A 5 -69.24 -9.00 23.24
N ASP A 6 -69.22 -10.32 23.40
CA ASP A 6 -68.55 -10.98 24.53
C ASP A 6 -67.03 -11.11 24.32
N GLU A 7 -66.57 -11.16 23.07
CA GLU A 7 -65.15 -11.36 22.74
C GLU A 7 -64.30 -10.10 23.03
N LEU A 8 -64.89 -8.90 22.93
CA LEU A 8 -64.19 -7.63 23.20
C LEU A 8 -64.08 -7.32 24.69
N SER A 9 -65.00 -7.83 25.53
CA SER A 9 -64.97 -7.69 26.99
C SER A 9 -63.99 -8.66 27.67
N ALA A 10 -63.78 -9.84 27.09
CA ALA A 10 -62.87 -10.86 27.62
C ALA A 10 -61.37 -10.55 27.38
N ARG A 11 -61.03 -9.80 26.33
CA ARG A 11 -59.65 -9.39 26.01
C ARG A 11 -58.94 -8.57 27.09
N PRO A 12 -59.54 -7.50 27.67
CA PRO A 12 -58.91 -6.77 28.77
C PRO A 12 -58.76 -7.64 30.01
N ALA A 13 -59.72 -8.54 30.30
CA ALA A 13 -59.62 -9.47 31.43
C ALA A 13 -58.40 -10.41 31.28
N LEU A 14 -58.22 -11.04 30.12
CA LEU A 14 -57.07 -11.91 29.83
C LEU A 14 -55.73 -11.17 29.88
N ALA A 15 -55.66 -9.93 29.38
CA ALA A 15 -54.44 -9.11 29.47
C ALA A 15 -54.12 -8.72 30.93
N THR A 16 -55.15 -8.38 31.72
CA THR A 16 -54.99 -8.03 33.13
C THR A 16 -54.60 -9.25 33.98
N ASP A 17 -55.16 -10.42 33.68
CA ASP A 17 -54.79 -11.66 34.35
C ASP A 17 -53.39 -12.10 33.95
N GLY A 18 -53.02 -11.98 32.67
CA GLY A 18 -51.65 -12.21 32.20
C GLY A 18 -50.62 -11.31 32.88
N LEU A 19 -50.93 -10.01 33.05
CA LEU A 19 -50.10 -9.08 33.80
C LEU A 19 -50.02 -9.41 35.30
N ARG A 20 -51.10 -9.89 35.90
CA ARG A 20 -51.12 -10.38 37.28
C ARG A 20 -50.27 -11.63 37.44
N PHE A 21 -50.40 -12.61 36.54
CA PHE A 21 -49.58 -13.82 36.52
C PHE A 21 -48.10 -13.48 36.32
N LEU A 22 -47.76 -12.59 35.39
CA LEU A 22 -46.40 -12.09 35.19
C LEU A 22 -45.87 -11.37 36.43
N ARG A 23 -46.66 -10.52 37.07
CA ARG A 23 -46.25 -9.82 38.29
C ARG A 23 -46.03 -10.78 39.47
N VAL A 24 -46.84 -11.83 39.59
CA VAL A 24 -46.69 -12.85 40.64
C VAL A 24 -45.49 -13.76 40.35
N THR A 25 -45.30 -14.21 39.11
CA THR A 25 -44.15 -15.05 38.73
C THR A 25 -42.84 -14.28 38.77
N VAL A 26 -42.78 -13.10 38.15
CA VAL A 26 -41.61 -12.22 38.24
C VAL A 26 -41.39 -11.77 39.67
N GLY A 27 -42.44 -11.47 40.44
CA GLY A 27 -42.34 -11.13 41.86
C GLY A 27 -41.78 -12.25 42.72
N SER A 28 -42.20 -13.50 42.48
CA SER A 28 -41.65 -14.69 43.14
C SER A 28 -40.19 -14.95 42.76
N LEU A 29 -39.85 -14.80 41.48
CA LEU A 29 -38.47 -14.89 41.00
C LEU A 29 -37.60 -13.75 41.53
N LEU A 30 -38.11 -12.52 41.64
CA LEU A 30 -37.40 -11.38 42.25
C LEU A 30 -37.28 -11.54 43.76
N ALA A 31 -38.25 -12.13 44.44
CA ALA A 31 -38.14 -12.40 45.87
C ALA A 31 -37.08 -13.47 46.15
N THR A 32 -37.00 -14.50 45.31
CA THR A 32 -36.06 -15.62 45.45
C THR A 32 -34.66 -15.28 44.94
N TYR A 33 -34.56 -14.51 43.84
CA TYR A 33 -33.29 -14.19 43.17
C TYR A 33 -32.90 -12.70 43.19
N GLY A 34 -33.68 -11.84 43.84
CA GLY A 34 -33.44 -10.40 43.88
C GLY A 34 -32.08 -10.05 44.49
N TRP A 35 -31.58 -10.87 45.40
CA TRP A 35 -30.26 -10.71 45.97
C TRP A 35 -29.14 -10.91 44.95
N TYR A 36 -29.30 -11.85 44.01
CA TYR A 36 -28.35 -12.03 42.89
C TYR A 36 -28.43 -10.89 41.88
N ILE A 37 -29.63 -10.34 41.65
CA ILE A 37 -29.80 -9.15 40.80
C ILE A 37 -29.14 -7.93 41.44
N ALA A 38 -29.29 -7.74 42.75
CA ALA A 38 -28.62 -6.68 43.49
C ALA A 38 -27.09 -6.86 43.45
N PHE A 39 -26.58 -8.07 43.71
CA PHE A 39 -25.15 -8.36 43.63
C PHE A 39 -24.59 -8.22 42.22
N SER A 40 -25.31 -8.65 41.19
CA SER A 40 -24.88 -8.48 39.79
C SER A 40 -24.84 -6.99 39.41
N CYS A 41 -25.81 -6.20 39.88
CA CYS A 41 -25.84 -4.77 39.65
C CYS A 41 -24.68 -4.06 40.36
N ILE A 42 -24.38 -4.42 41.61
CA ILE A 42 -23.21 -3.90 42.36
C ILE A 42 -21.91 -4.30 41.66
N LEU A 43 -21.78 -5.56 41.23
CA LEU A 43 -20.59 -6.04 40.52
C LEU A 43 -20.40 -5.28 39.20
N LEU A 44 -21.46 -5.15 38.40
CA LEU A 44 -21.44 -4.38 37.17
C LEU A 44 -21.07 -2.92 37.45
N TYR A 45 -21.64 -2.31 38.50
CA TYR A 45 -21.30 -0.95 38.89
C TYR A 45 -19.81 -0.79 39.18
N VAL A 46 -19.21 -1.68 39.97
CA VAL A 46 -17.76 -1.64 40.27
C VAL A 46 -16.92 -1.87 39.02
N VAL A 47 -17.32 -2.81 38.14
CA VAL A 47 -16.67 -3.08 36.86
C VAL A 47 -16.72 -1.84 35.97
N PHE A 48 -17.90 -1.25 35.76
CA PHE A 48 -18.06 -0.01 35.00
C PHE A 48 -17.29 1.16 35.63
N GLN A 49 -17.21 1.25 36.95
CA GLN A 49 -16.46 2.30 37.64
C GLN A 49 -14.95 2.15 37.37
N LYS A 50 -14.41 0.93 37.45
CA LYS A 50 -12.99 0.66 37.16
C LYS A 50 -12.68 0.79 35.67
N LEU A 51 -13.55 0.30 34.79
CA LEU A 51 -13.39 0.45 33.34
C LEU A 51 -13.48 1.92 32.93
N SER A 52 -14.47 2.66 33.40
CA SER A 52 -14.61 4.09 33.06
C SER A 52 -13.45 4.92 33.58
N ALA A 53 -12.92 4.63 34.78
CA ALA A 53 -11.71 5.29 35.27
C ALA A 53 -10.50 4.99 34.39
N ARG A 54 -10.29 3.72 34.01
CA ARG A 54 -9.21 3.31 33.10
C ARG A 54 -9.37 3.90 31.70
N LEU A 55 -10.60 3.94 31.18
CA LEU A 55 -10.92 4.47 29.87
C LEU A 55 -10.76 5.99 29.82
N ARG A 56 -11.15 6.71 30.89
CA ARG A 56 -10.89 8.15 31.03
C ARG A 56 -9.39 8.44 31.09
N ALA A 57 -8.63 7.69 31.88
CA ALA A 57 -7.18 7.85 31.95
C ALA A 57 -6.49 7.56 30.59
N LEU A 58 -6.95 6.54 29.87
CA LEU A 58 -6.44 6.24 28.53
C LEU A 58 -6.82 7.34 27.53
N ARG A 59 -8.05 7.85 27.60
CA ARG A 59 -8.51 8.95 26.75
C ARG A 59 -7.75 10.25 27.01
N GLN A 60 -7.47 10.58 28.28
CA GLN A 60 -6.63 11.72 28.65
C GLN A 60 -5.22 11.59 28.09
N ARG A 61 -4.57 10.43 28.27
CA ARG A 61 -3.24 10.17 27.69
C ARG A 61 -3.21 10.31 26.17
N GLN A 62 -4.29 9.92 25.48
CA GLN A 62 -4.40 10.09 24.02
C GLN A 62 -4.53 11.57 23.65
N LEU A 63 -5.31 12.35 24.40
CA LEU A 63 -5.42 13.80 24.20
C LEU A 63 -4.10 14.51 24.50
N ASP A 64 -3.43 14.14 25.60
CA ASP A 64 -2.12 14.69 25.97
C ASP A 64 -1.06 14.35 24.92
N ARG A 65 -1.11 13.13 24.35
CA ARG A 65 -0.22 12.73 23.26
C ARG A 65 -0.53 13.47 21.96
N ALA A 66 -1.80 13.74 21.67
CA ALA A 66 -2.21 14.53 20.51
C ALA A 66 -1.82 16.01 20.67
N ALA A 67 -1.94 16.55 21.89
CA ALA A 67 -1.47 17.89 22.23
C ALA A 67 0.06 17.98 22.15
N ALA A 68 0.78 17.00 22.71
CA ALA A 68 2.24 16.90 22.64
C ALA A 68 2.76 16.75 21.20
N ALA A 69 1.99 16.14 20.29
CA ALA A 69 2.35 16.09 18.87
C ALA A 69 2.28 17.46 18.18
N GLY A 70 1.52 18.41 18.75
CA GLY A 70 1.45 19.80 18.33
C GLY A 70 2.47 20.72 19.02
N GLU A 71 3.18 20.23 20.04
CA GLU A 71 4.24 21.00 20.71
C GLU A 71 5.38 21.30 19.73
N PRO A 72 5.88 22.55 19.70
CA PRO A 72 6.83 23.00 18.69
C PRO A 72 8.14 22.20 18.69
N ASP A 73 8.58 21.69 19.84
CA ASP A 73 9.80 20.86 19.96
C ASP A 73 9.69 19.52 19.21
N VAL A 74 8.51 18.89 19.21
CA VAL A 74 8.29 17.62 18.47
C VAL A 74 8.26 17.88 16.97
N VAL A 75 7.72 19.03 16.56
CA VAL A 75 7.71 19.45 15.14
C VAL A 75 9.12 19.75 14.64
N VAL A 76 9.94 20.45 15.44
CA VAL A 76 11.34 20.75 15.08
C VAL A 76 12.15 19.46 14.93
N LYS A 77 12.09 18.54 15.89
CA LYS A 77 12.77 17.23 15.79
C LYS A 77 12.33 16.42 14.58
N ARG A 78 11.05 16.50 14.22
CA ARG A 78 10.53 15.85 13.00
C ARG A 78 11.09 16.51 11.74
N GLN A 79 11.18 17.84 11.71
CA GLN A 79 11.75 18.57 10.59
C GLN A 79 13.26 18.32 10.44
N GLU A 80 14.00 18.27 11.55
CA GLU A 80 15.41 17.89 11.58
C GLU A 80 15.63 16.48 11.05
N ALA A 81 14.81 15.51 11.48
CA ALA A 81 14.88 14.15 10.96
C ALA A 81 14.60 14.09 9.45
N LEU A 82 13.63 14.87 8.95
CA LEU A 82 13.37 14.97 7.51
C LEU A 82 14.50 15.67 6.75
N ALA A 83 15.12 16.70 7.32
CA ALA A 83 16.26 17.38 6.71
C ALA A 83 17.48 16.46 6.65
N ALA A 84 17.76 15.71 7.71
CA ALA A 84 18.83 14.70 7.74
C ALA A 84 18.59 13.61 6.69
N ALA A 85 17.35 13.14 6.53
CA ALA A 85 17.01 12.17 5.49
C ALA A 85 17.23 12.73 4.07
N ARG A 86 16.90 14.00 3.83
CA ARG A 86 17.15 14.68 2.55
C ARG A 86 18.64 14.80 2.24
N LEU A 87 19.46 15.15 3.23
CA LEU A 87 20.91 15.26 3.03
C LEU A 87 21.53 13.90 2.69
N LYS A 88 21.16 12.84 3.41
CA LYS A 88 21.62 11.47 3.10
C LYS A 88 21.25 11.06 1.67
N MET A 89 20.03 11.38 1.23
CA MET A 89 19.60 11.09 -0.14
C MET A 89 20.41 11.89 -1.18
N GLN A 90 20.74 13.15 -0.89
CA GLN A 90 21.57 13.97 -1.78
C GLN A 90 23.00 13.44 -1.87
N GLU A 91 23.58 12.99 -0.75
CA GLU A 91 24.91 12.38 -0.71
C GLU A 91 24.96 11.09 -1.54
N GLU A 92 23.95 10.22 -1.43
CA GLU A 92 23.86 9.00 -2.24
C GLU A 92 23.75 9.30 -3.74
N LEU A 93 22.95 10.31 -4.12
CA LEU A 93 22.83 10.73 -5.52
C LEU A 93 24.15 11.31 -6.03
N ASN A 94 24.82 12.14 -5.25
CA ASN A 94 26.12 12.71 -5.60
C ASN A 94 27.17 11.60 -5.80
N ALA A 95 27.22 10.62 -4.90
CA ALA A 95 28.12 9.47 -5.01
C ALA A 95 27.86 8.64 -6.27
N GLN A 96 26.59 8.48 -6.68
CA GLN A 96 26.25 7.79 -7.94
C GLN A 96 26.69 8.61 -9.16
N VAL A 97 26.52 9.93 -9.12
CA VAL A 97 26.97 10.84 -10.19
C VAL A 97 28.49 10.77 -10.35
N GLU A 98 29.25 10.78 -9.26
CA GLU A 98 30.71 10.66 -9.30
C GLU A 98 31.15 9.32 -9.87
N LYS A 99 30.59 8.21 -9.38
CA LYS A 99 30.86 6.86 -9.92
C LYS A 99 30.56 6.77 -11.41
N HIS A 100 29.47 7.39 -11.87
CA HIS A 100 29.13 7.38 -13.29
C HIS A 100 30.07 8.26 -14.13
N LYS A 101 30.48 9.42 -13.61
CA LYS A 101 31.48 10.29 -14.25
C LYS A 101 32.83 9.60 -14.37
N GLU A 102 33.28 8.90 -13.33
CA GLU A 102 34.52 8.13 -13.35
C GLU A 102 34.47 7.00 -14.38
N LYS A 103 33.38 6.23 -14.42
CA LYS A 103 33.17 5.19 -15.45
C LYS A 103 33.20 5.77 -16.86
N LEU A 104 32.57 6.93 -17.08
CA LEU A 104 32.60 7.58 -18.39
C LEU A 104 34.03 8.00 -18.78
N ARG A 105 34.82 8.54 -17.84
CA ARG A 105 36.23 8.87 -18.09
C ARG A 105 37.06 7.65 -18.41
N GLN A 106 36.86 6.55 -17.69
CA GLN A 106 37.55 5.27 -17.98
C GLN A 106 37.21 4.77 -19.38
N LEU A 107 35.93 4.78 -19.77
CA LEU A 107 35.51 4.39 -21.12
C LEU A 107 36.08 5.31 -22.21
N GLU A 108 36.22 6.61 -21.95
CA GLU A 108 36.88 7.53 -22.86
C GLU A 108 38.37 7.24 -23.00
N GLU A 109 39.07 6.95 -21.91
CA GLU A 109 40.48 6.55 -21.91
C GLU A 109 40.69 5.21 -22.62
N GLU A 110 39.85 4.20 -22.36
CA GLU A 110 39.90 2.91 -23.04
C GLU A 110 39.66 3.07 -24.54
N LYS A 111 38.70 3.90 -24.96
CA LYS A 111 38.48 4.21 -26.38
C LYS A 111 39.68 4.93 -27.00
N ARG A 112 40.37 5.80 -26.25
CA ARG A 112 41.62 6.42 -26.71
C ARG A 112 42.72 5.38 -26.87
N ARG A 113 42.90 4.48 -25.90
CA ARG A 113 43.89 3.40 -25.94
C ARG A 113 43.60 2.43 -27.09
N GLN A 114 42.36 2.01 -27.29
CA GLN A 114 41.95 1.17 -28.42
C GLN A 114 42.24 1.82 -29.77
N LYS A 115 42.04 3.14 -29.90
CA LYS A 115 42.41 3.86 -31.14
C LYS A 115 43.91 3.88 -31.37
N ILE A 116 44.72 4.05 -30.33
CA ILE A 116 46.18 4.01 -30.42
C ILE A 116 46.63 2.61 -30.82
N GLU A 117 46.18 1.58 -30.11
CA GLU A 117 46.51 0.17 -30.40
C GLU A 117 46.10 -0.23 -31.82
N MET A 118 44.90 0.20 -32.26
CA MET A 118 44.46 -0.04 -33.64
C MET A 118 45.37 0.66 -34.66
N TRP A 119 45.79 1.91 -34.42
CA TRP A 119 46.72 2.63 -35.30
C TRP A 119 48.12 2.00 -35.31
N ASP A 120 48.64 1.59 -34.16
CA ASP A 120 49.95 0.95 -34.02
C ASP A 120 49.97 -0.42 -34.70
N SER A 121 48.91 -1.23 -34.53
CA SER A 121 48.77 -2.52 -35.21
C SER A 121 48.75 -2.37 -36.75
N MET A 122 48.18 -1.27 -37.24
CA MET A 122 48.13 -0.94 -38.65
C MET A 122 49.50 -0.49 -39.17
N GLN A 123 50.29 0.26 -38.38
CA GLN A 123 51.67 0.64 -38.72
C GLN A 123 52.63 -0.55 -38.71
N GLU A 124 52.50 -1.46 -37.74
CA GLU A 124 53.33 -2.66 -37.62
C GLU A 124 53.02 -3.73 -38.70
N GLY A 125 52.10 -3.45 -39.63
CA GLY A 125 51.77 -4.33 -40.74
C GLY A 125 51.02 -5.61 -40.34
N LYS A 126 50.57 -5.68 -39.08
CA LYS A 126 49.70 -6.76 -38.58
C LYS A 126 48.29 -6.48 -39.12
N SER A 127 48.05 -6.88 -40.37
CA SER A 127 46.76 -6.66 -41.03
C SER A 127 45.62 -7.15 -40.14
N TYR A 128 44.51 -6.40 -40.17
CA TYR A 128 43.28 -6.62 -39.42
C TYR A 128 42.75 -8.04 -39.63
N LYS A 129 43.29 -9.01 -38.88
CA LYS A 129 42.65 -10.32 -38.71
C LYS A 129 41.44 -10.05 -37.84
N GLY A 130 40.31 -9.84 -38.51
CA GLY A 130 39.04 -9.58 -37.88
C GLY A 130 38.82 -10.55 -36.72
N ASN A 131 38.37 -10.01 -35.59
CA ASN A 131 37.97 -10.78 -34.42
C ASN A 131 36.89 -11.80 -34.82
N ALA A 132 37.31 -12.97 -35.26
CA ALA A 132 36.48 -14.15 -35.29
C ALA A 132 36.11 -14.43 -33.84
N ARG A 133 34.82 -14.29 -33.53
CA ARG A 133 34.09 -14.98 -32.45
C ARG A 133 35.00 -15.49 -31.33
N LYS A 134 35.00 -14.82 -30.17
CA LYS A 134 35.06 -15.59 -28.92
C LYS A 134 33.68 -16.22 -28.74
N PRO A 135 33.54 -17.56 -28.77
CA PRO A 135 32.33 -18.21 -28.31
C PRO A 135 32.18 -17.90 -26.82
N GLN A 136 30.99 -17.49 -26.44
CA GLN A 136 30.49 -17.64 -25.10
C GLN A 136 30.52 -19.15 -24.79
N GLU A 137 31.45 -19.55 -23.94
CA GLU A 137 31.62 -20.92 -23.46
C GLU A 137 30.68 -21.09 -22.27
N GLU A 138 29.42 -21.45 -22.57
CA GLU A 138 28.50 -22.07 -21.61
C GLU A 138 28.75 -23.60 -21.72
N ASP A 139 29.11 -24.26 -20.63
CA ASP A 139 28.18 -25.08 -19.86
C ASP A 139 28.89 -26.08 -18.92
N SER A 140 28.47 -26.09 -17.66
CA SER A 140 28.58 -27.25 -16.75
C SER A 140 27.43 -28.24 -17.03
N PRO A 141 27.58 -29.54 -16.73
CA PRO A 141 26.76 -30.58 -17.34
C PRO A 141 25.45 -30.90 -16.58
N GLY A 142 24.41 -31.25 -17.33
CA GLY A 142 23.22 -31.94 -16.81
C GLY A 142 22.17 -32.24 -17.90
N PRO A 143 21.78 -33.51 -18.17
CA PRO A 143 21.06 -33.90 -19.38
C PRO A 143 19.53 -33.98 -19.19
N SER A 144 18.74 -33.77 -20.26
CA SER A 144 17.69 -34.71 -20.73
C SER A 144 16.63 -34.06 -21.65
N ALA A 145 16.51 -34.67 -22.84
CA ALA A 145 15.28 -34.99 -23.59
C ALA A 145 14.40 -33.91 -24.28
N SER A 146 14.27 -34.11 -25.60
CA SER A 146 13.10 -33.85 -26.48
C SER A 146 12.84 -32.38 -26.87
N SER A 147 12.37 -32.00 -28.06
CA SER A 147 12.10 -32.64 -29.35
C SER A 147 11.75 -31.49 -30.32
N VAL A 148 12.27 -31.54 -31.55
CA VAL A 148 11.62 -31.16 -32.83
C VAL A 148 10.71 -29.91 -32.87
N VAL A 149 11.09 -28.92 -33.69
CA VAL A 149 10.35 -28.37 -34.86
C VAL A 149 10.82 -26.94 -35.13
N GLN A 150 11.53 -26.77 -36.26
CA GLN A 150 11.83 -25.45 -36.83
C GLN A 150 10.58 -24.89 -37.53
N LYS A 151 10.20 -23.64 -37.24
CA LYS A 151 9.13 -22.93 -37.98
C LYS A 151 9.64 -21.61 -38.56
N ARG A 152 9.54 -21.52 -39.89
CA ARG A 152 9.93 -20.38 -40.73
C ARG A 152 9.11 -19.12 -40.39
N LYS A 153 9.77 -17.96 -40.47
CA LYS A 153 9.19 -16.62 -40.23
C LYS A 153 8.24 -16.25 -41.38
N SER A 154 6.99 -15.91 -41.05
CA SER A 154 6.09 -15.21 -41.95
C SER A 154 6.24 -13.70 -41.77
N ASP A 155 6.18 -12.97 -42.88
CA ASP A 155 6.18 -11.51 -42.95
C ASP A 155 5.19 -10.90 -41.96
N ARG A 156 5.70 -10.22 -40.93
CA ARG A 156 4.88 -9.38 -40.04
C ARG A 156 5.41 -7.95 -40.07
N LYS A 157 4.48 -7.04 -40.35
CA LYS A 157 4.60 -5.58 -40.34
C LYS A 157 5.44 -5.06 -39.15
N PRO A 158 6.23 -3.99 -39.34
CA PRO A 158 7.03 -3.41 -38.25
C PRO A 158 6.14 -2.98 -37.07
N LEU A 159 6.57 -3.33 -35.86
CA LEU A 159 5.91 -3.01 -34.58
C LEU A 159 5.99 -1.51 -34.19
N ARG A 160 6.41 -0.63 -35.11
CA ARG A 160 6.49 0.83 -34.92
C ARG A 160 5.82 1.50 -36.11
N GLY A 161 4.68 2.16 -35.87
CA GLY A 161 4.08 3.05 -36.86
C GLY A 161 5.09 4.13 -37.27
N GLY A 162 5.24 4.37 -38.57
CA GLY A 162 6.24 5.25 -39.17
C GLY A 162 6.00 6.74 -38.92
N GLY A 163 5.89 7.17 -37.66
CA GLY A 163 5.54 8.55 -37.29
C GLY A 163 6.55 9.27 -36.39
N TYR A 164 7.68 8.66 -36.01
CA TYR A 164 8.62 9.37 -35.13
C TYR A 164 9.63 10.19 -35.92
N ASN A 165 9.37 11.50 -36.05
CA ASN A 165 10.31 12.49 -36.59
C ASN A 165 10.84 13.40 -35.45
N PRO A 166 12.14 13.30 -35.06
CA PRO A 166 12.69 14.03 -33.93
C PRO A 166 12.83 15.54 -34.14
N LEU A 167 12.52 16.07 -35.32
CA LEU A 167 12.51 17.51 -35.62
C LEU A 167 11.11 18.14 -35.64
N SER A 168 10.05 17.34 -35.76
CA SER A 168 8.68 17.85 -36.00
C SER A 168 7.72 17.62 -34.85
N GLY A 169 8.13 16.95 -33.77
CA GLY A 169 7.33 16.87 -32.53
C GLY A 169 5.94 16.24 -32.65
N GLU A 170 5.58 15.65 -33.79
CA GLU A 170 4.27 15.01 -34.03
C GLU A 170 4.28 13.58 -33.45
N GLY A 171 4.43 13.49 -32.13
CA GLY A 171 4.35 12.26 -31.33
C GLY A 171 3.29 12.38 -30.25
N GLY A 172 2.21 13.11 -30.53
CA GLY A 172 1.08 13.30 -29.62
C GLY A 172 0.02 12.22 -29.82
N GLY A 173 0.12 11.09 -29.13
CA GLY A 173 -0.95 10.10 -29.18
C GLY A 173 -0.61 8.77 -28.55
N ALA A 174 -0.64 8.71 -27.21
CA ALA A 174 -1.07 7.56 -26.39
C ALA A 174 -0.43 7.60 -24.99
N CYS A 175 -0.69 8.64 -24.20
CA CYS A 175 -0.50 8.66 -22.73
C CYS A 175 -1.19 9.89 -22.13
N SER A 176 -2.53 9.93 -22.15
CA SER A 176 -3.31 10.94 -21.41
C SER A 176 -3.72 10.39 -20.04
N TRP A 177 -2.76 10.08 -19.17
CA TRP A 177 -3.06 9.89 -17.75
C TRP A 177 -3.24 11.27 -17.11
N ARG A 178 -4.50 11.68 -16.90
CA ARG A 178 -4.85 12.80 -16.03
C ARG A 178 -5.39 12.23 -14.71
N PRO A 179 -4.81 12.58 -13.55
CA PRO A 179 -5.42 12.27 -12.26
C PRO A 179 -6.83 12.90 -12.21
N GLY A 180 -7.85 12.10 -11.88
CA GLY A 180 -9.23 12.56 -11.79
C GLY A 180 -9.39 13.71 -10.78
N ARG A 181 -10.12 14.77 -11.17
CA ARG A 181 -10.51 15.84 -10.24
C ARG A 181 -11.36 15.26 -9.12
N ARG A 182 -10.87 15.29 -7.89
CA ARG A 182 -11.69 15.08 -6.68
C ARG A 182 -12.39 16.40 -6.30
N GLY A 183 -13.59 16.61 -6.86
CA GLY A 183 -14.73 17.40 -6.32
C GLY A 183 -14.59 18.91 -6.02
N PRO A 184 -15.70 19.61 -5.68
CA PRO A 184 -17.07 19.12 -5.56
C PRO A 184 -18.01 19.57 -6.70
N SER A 185 -19.05 18.75 -6.88
CA SER A 185 -20.27 18.99 -7.65
C SER A 185 -21.26 19.82 -6.82
N ALA A 186 -22.11 20.58 -7.53
CA ALA A 186 -23.34 21.23 -7.09
C ALA A 186 -23.23 22.57 -6.34
N GLY A 187 -23.78 23.61 -6.98
CA GLY A 187 -24.10 24.91 -6.45
C GLY A 187 -24.69 25.75 -7.57
N GLY A 188 -26.00 25.57 -7.81
CA GLY A 188 -26.81 26.51 -8.59
C GLY A 188 -27.24 27.68 -7.73
#